data_AF-A0A936LX95-F1
#
_entry.id   AF-A0A936LX95-F1
#
_cell.length_a   1.000
_cell.length_b   1.000
_cell.length_c   1.000
_cell.angle_alpha   90.00
_cell.angle_beta   90.00
_cell.angle_gamma   90.00
#
_symmetry.space_group_name_H-M   'P 1'
#
loop_
_entity.id
_entity.type
_entity.pdbx_description
1 polymer ?
#
loop_
_entity_poly.entity_id
_entity_poly.type
_entity_poly.pdbx_seq_one_letter_code
_entity_poly.pdbx_strand_id
1 'polypeptide(L)'
;MKTYFNLFLLFLWSFSIGSQAPSSSIVVVAVQGKVKYESSNYKKPINLNPGAVITTDGFIILEEGDKVTCLYNDKFFNVTGKGRKSISRAIGLIKPNTAISFDGEYSKFVKAAVEFKTIVQERDGWGGITNPKTSGDGWGGITPPKEAGDGWGGITQPKTSGDGWGGITNPKTSGDGWGEELKSIQPRMPYGYQVANLVTFRWTGPKEIKVYRLEILNSQNEVIHSETSKKTSIEVDLIALELNVGETYSWHVMPEDLESSEDIKKIKFMISSKKDEAAAQNKSSKTKLGASSDPVLKSLMQAAALELEEFYNAALERYEAALEEDPKNDMVRMQYSAFLMRLNWIEASQNVMNGLKF
;
A
#
# COMPACT_ATOMS: atom_id res chain seq x y z
N MET A 1 -32.67 39.64 67.40
CA MET A 1 -31.67 38.84 68.14
C MET A 1 -32.24 37.43 68.26
N LYS A 2 -31.43 36.41 67.96
CA LYS A 2 -31.71 34.95 67.85
C LYS A 2 -31.86 34.41 66.41
N THR A 3 -30.68 33.96 65.99
CA THR A 3 -30.13 33.25 64.83
C THR A 3 -30.95 32.06 64.31
N TYR A 4 -31.07 31.97 62.98
CA TYR A 4 -31.46 30.76 62.24
C TYR A 4 -30.23 29.85 62.09
N PHE A 5 -30.33 28.60 62.53
CA PHE A 5 -29.37 27.54 62.22
C PHE A 5 -30.04 26.61 61.21
N ASN A 6 -29.90 26.94 59.93
CA ASN A 6 -30.43 26.12 58.84
C ASN A 6 -29.38 25.09 58.41
N LEU A 7 -29.84 23.85 58.48
CA LEU A 7 -29.21 22.60 58.06
C LEU A 7 -28.88 22.66 56.55
N PHE A 8 -27.61 22.54 56.17
CA PHE A 8 -27.21 22.34 54.77
C PHE A 8 -26.44 21.02 54.66
N LEU A 9 -27.19 19.94 54.41
CA LEU A 9 -26.66 18.62 54.10
C LEU A 9 -26.31 18.60 52.61
N LEU A 10 -25.03 18.85 52.28
CA LEU A 10 -24.49 18.69 50.93
C LEU A 10 -24.40 17.19 50.61
N PHE A 11 -25.41 16.68 49.92
CA PHE A 11 -25.39 15.35 49.31
C PHE A 11 -24.49 15.41 48.07
N LEU A 12 -23.19 15.13 48.24
CA LEU A 12 -22.26 14.90 47.15
C LEU A 12 -22.62 13.58 46.45
N TRP A 13 -23.49 13.65 45.44
CA TRP A 13 -23.55 12.61 44.42
C TRP A 13 -22.25 12.64 43.63
N SER A 14 -21.35 11.74 43.98
CA SER A 14 -20.24 11.36 43.12
C SER A 14 -20.82 10.75 41.85
N PHE A 15 -21.12 11.57 40.85
CA PHE A 15 -21.13 11.09 39.47
C PHE A 15 -19.69 10.67 39.17
N SER A 16 -19.41 9.38 39.36
CA SER A 16 -18.31 8.74 38.66
C SER A 16 -18.67 8.82 37.18
N ILE A 17 -18.30 9.91 36.52
CA ILE A 17 -18.12 9.92 35.08
C ILE A 17 -16.97 8.95 34.87
N GLY A 18 -17.32 7.68 34.64
CA GLY A 18 -16.39 6.72 34.07
C GLY A 18 -15.97 7.33 32.74
N SER A 19 -14.79 7.92 32.70
CA SER A 19 -14.09 8.22 31.45
C SER A 19 -13.86 6.86 30.80
N GLN A 20 -14.81 6.42 29.97
CA GLN A 20 -14.52 5.35 29.02
C GLN A 20 -13.44 5.92 28.13
N ALA A 21 -12.21 5.42 28.29
CA ALA A 21 -11.16 5.66 27.32
C ALA A 21 -11.75 5.39 25.93
N PRO A 22 -11.56 6.29 24.95
CA PRO A 22 -12.11 6.09 23.62
C PRO A 22 -11.69 4.72 23.13
N SER A 23 -12.66 3.92 22.68
CA SER A 23 -12.41 2.58 22.16
C SER A 23 -11.40 2.70 21.03
N SER A 24 -10.20 2.17 21.24
CA SER A 24 -9.15 2.24 20.23
C SER A 24 -9.47 1.27 19.08
N SER A 25 -9.14 1.68 17.86
CA SER A 25 -9.47 0.92 16.66
C SER A 25 -8.52 -0.27 16.48
N ILE A 26 -9.07 -1.38 16.01
CA ILE A 26 -8.36 -2.61 15.65
C ILE A 26 -8.63 -2.89 14.19
N VAL A 27 -7.58 -3.17 13.43
CA VAL A 27 -7.72 -3.59 12.04
C VAL A 27 -7.73 -5.11 11.98
N VAL A 28 -8.74 -5.68 11.33
CA VAL A 28 -8.79 -7.11 11.01
C VAL A 28 -7.97 -7.34 9.74
N VAL A 29 -6.90 -8.10 9.85
CA VAL A 29 -5.92 -8.27 8.77
C VAL A 29 -6.22 -9.53 7.97
N ALA A 30 -6.58 -10.62 8.65
CA ALA A 30 -6.93 -11.89 8.03
C ALA A 30 -7.99 -12.62 8.86
N VAL A 31 -8.82 -13.39 8.18
CA VAL A 31 -9.89 -14.21 8.77
C VAL A 31 -9.88 -15.58 8.10
N GLN A 32 -9.66 -16.61 8.90
CA GLN A 32 -9.77 -18.00 8.48
C GLN A 32 -11.03 -18.59 9.12
N GLY A 33 -11.99 -19.00 8.29
CA GLY A 33 -13.27 -19.56 8.71
C GLY A 33 -14.40 -18.54 8.80
N LYS A 34 -15.49 -18.89 9.50
CA LYS A 34 -16.74 -18.09 9.52
C LYS A 34 -16.88 -17.31 10.83
N VAL A 35 -16.05 -16.29 10.95
CA VAL A 35 -15.96 -15.52 12.19
C VAL A 35 -17.00 -14.40 12.25
N LYS A 36 -17.57 -14.18 13.45
CA LYS A 36 -18.46 -13.05 13.72
C LYS A 36 -17.88 -12.11 14.76
N TYR A 37 -18.28 -10.85 14.68
CA TYR A 37 -17.96 -9.80 15.63
C TYR A 37 -19.23 -9.27 16.31
N GLU A 38 -19.19 -9.12 17.62
CA GLU A 38 -20.26 -8.60 18.46
C GLU A 38 -19.75 -7.44 19.31
N SER A 39 -20.43 -6.31 19.30
CA SER A 39 -20.13 -5.15 20.14
C SER A 39 -21.42 -4.36 20.40
N SER A 40 -21.39 -3.52 21.43
CA SER A 40 -22.45 -2.56 21.78
C SER A 40 -22.87 -1.67 20.59
N ASN A 41 -21.94 -1.42 19.67
CA ASN A 41 -22.17 -0.63 18.45
C ASN A 41 -23.10 -1.31 17.43
N TYR A 42 -23.34 -2.61 17.55
CA TYR A 42 -24.14 -3.38 16.60
C TYR A 42 -25.32 -4.06 17.29
N LYS A 43 -26.52 -3.95 16.69
CA LYS A 43 -27.73 -4.61 17.20
C LYS A 43 -27.66 -6.15 17.16
N LYS A 44 -26.83 -6.70 16.27
CA LYS A 44 -26.63 -8.14 16.07
C LYS A 44 -25.16 -8.40 15.70
N PRO A 45 -24.63 -9.60 15.96
CA PRO A 45 -23.30 -9.97 15.49
C PRO A 45 -23.20 -9.86 13.97
N ILE A 46 -22.10 -9.30 13.48
CA ILE A 46 -21.79 -9.12 12.06
C ILE A 46 -20.74 -10.14 11.62
N ASN A 47 -20.74 -10.51 10.34
CA ASN A 47 -19.63 -11.29 9.78
C ASN A 47 -18.36 -10.44 9.79
N LEU A 48 -17.26 -11.03 10.22
CA LEU A 48 -15.97 -10.37 10.27
C LEU A 48 -15.20 -10.70 8.99
N ASN A 49 -14.81 -9.67 8.25
CA ASN A 49 -14.02 -9.81 7.02
C ASN A 49 -12.66 -9.12 7.18
N PRO A 50 -11.60 -9.57 6.49
CA PRO A 50 -10.35 -8.83 6.37
C PRO A 50 -10.60 -7.41 5.89
N GLY A 51 -9.95 -6.42 6.49
CA GLY A 51 -10.15 -4.99 6.23
C GLY A 51 -11.16 -4.30 7.15
N ALA A 52 -11.89 -5.05 7.99
CA ALA A 52 -12.80 -4.45 8.96
C ALA A 52 -12.02 -3.69 10.05
N VAL A 53 -12.57 -2.54 10.48
CA VAL A 53 -12.11 -1.81 11.66
C VAL A 53 -13.11 -2.05 12.79
N ILE A 54 -12.64 -2.61 13.90
CA ILE A 54 -13.45 -2.96 15.07
C ILE A 54 -12.90 -2.30 16.33
N THR A 55 -13.61 -2.44 17.45
CA THR A 55 -13.31 -1.77 18.73
C THR A 55 -12.81 -2.75 19.78
N THR A 56 -12.06 -2.25 20.77
CA THR A 56 -11.46 -3.07 21.85
C THR A 56 -12.47 -3.68 22.84
N ASP A 57 -13.68 -3.14 22.91
CA ASP A 57 -14.74 -3.52 23.85
C ASP A 57 -15.61 -4.70 23.36
N GLY A 58 -15.42 -5.14 22.11
CA GLY A 58 -16.20 -6.21 21.51
C GLY A 58 -15.70 -7.64 21.75
N PHE A 59 -16.39 -8.56 21.11
CA PHE A 59 -16.17 -10.00 21.18
C PHE A 59 -16.08 -10.61 19.79
N ILE A 60 -15.15 -11.54 19.61
CA ILE A 60 -15.02 -12.36 18.40
C ILE A 60 -15.63 -13.73 18.70
N ILE A 61 -16.51 -14.20 17.84
CA ILE A 61 -17.19 -15.50 17.96
C ILE A 61 -16.57 -16.44 16.92
N LEU A 62 -15.91 -17.48 17.40
CA LEU A 62 -15.17 -18.46 16.59
C LEU A 62 -15.80 -19.85 16.67
N GLU A 63 -15.84 -20.55 15.55
CA GLU A 63 -16.07 -21.99 15.49
C GLU A 63 -14.75 -22.77 15.70
N GLU A 64 -14.81 -24.10 15.65
CA GLU A 64 -13.62 -24.94 15.79
C GLU A 64 -12.69 -24.76 14.58
N GLY A 65 -11.40 -24.49 14.81
CA GLY A 65 -10.42 -24.24 13.75
C GLY A 65 -10.42 -22.81 13.18
N ASP A 66 -11.38 -21.95 13.55
CA ASP A 66 -11.40 -20.55 13.14
C ASP A 66 -10.22 -19.77 13.75
N LYS A 67 -9.73 -18.78 12.99
CA LYS A 67 -8.67 -17.88 13.42
C LYS A 67 -8.88 -16.48 12.85
N VAL A 68 -8.63 -15.46 13.65
CA VAL A 68 -8.54 -14.07 13.20
C VAL A 68 -7.17 -13.53 13.52
N THR A 69 -6.58 -12.81 12.57
CA THR A 69 -5.36 -12.02 12.77
C THR A 69 -5.74 -10.55 12.78
N CYS A 70 -5.36 -9.85 13.83
CA CYS A 70 -5.68 -8.44 14.06
C CYS A 70 -4.41 -7.62 14.25
N LEU A 71 -4.47 -6.33 13.93
CA LEU A 71 -3.46 -5.32 14.22
C LEU A 71 -3.99 -4.32 15.26
N TYR A 72 -3.22 -4.12 16.32
CA TYR A 72 -3.48 -3.13 17.37
C TYR A 72 -2.17 -2.51 17.87
N ASN A 73 -2.06 -1.18 17.87
CA ASN A 73 -0.85 -0.46 18.30
C ASN A 73 0.46 -1.06 17.73
N ASP A 74 0.52 -1.20 16.40
CA ASP A 74 1.67 -1.77 15.65
C ASP A 74 1.98 -3.24 15.94
N LYS A 75 1.10 -3.94 16.64
CA LYS A 75 1.31 -5.34 17.00
C LYS A 75 0.22 -6.21 16.44
N PHE A 76 0.65 -7.27 15.76
CA PHE A 76 -0.23 -8.32 15.30
C PHE A 76 -0.51 -9.32 16.42
N PHE A 77 -1.75 -9.78 16.51
CA PHE A 77 -2.16 -10.82 17.43
C PHE A 77 -3.22 -11.72 16.79
N ASN A 78 -3.29 -12.95 17.27
CA ASN A 78 -4.27 -13.91 16.79
C ASN A 78 -5.34 -14.14 17.86
N VAL A 79 -6.59 -14.24 17.41
CA VAL A 79 -7.70 -14.76 18.22
C VAL A 79 -8.07 -16.12 17.66
N THR A 80 -8.04 -17.14 18.52
CA THR A 80 -8.24 -18.55 18.15
C THR A 80 -9.06 -19.27 19.22
N GLY A 81 -9.50 -20.48 18.86
CA GLY A 81 -10.20 -21.39 19.75
C GLY A 81 -11.69 -21.08 19.80
N LYS A 82 -12.49 -22.15 19.77
CA LYS A 82 -13.96 -22.06 19.71
C LYS A 82 -14.55 -21.19 20.84
N GLY A 83 -15.65 -20.53 20.50
CA GLY A 83 -16.51 -19.77 21.41
C GLY A 83 -16.34 -18.26 21.31
N ARG A 84 -16.96 -17.56 22.26
CA ARG A 84 -16.98 -16.10 22.35
C ARG A 84 -15.73 -15.60 23.10
N LYS A 85 -14.84 -14.89 22.40
CA LYS A 85 -13.56 -14.37 22.93
C LYS A 85 -13.61 -12.86 23.10
N SER A 86 -13.24 -12.38 24.28
CA SER A 86 -13.07 -10.94 24.55
C SER A 86 -11.82 -10.41 23.87
N ILE A 87 -11.97 -9.31 23.12
CA ILE A 87 -10.85 -8.65 22.43
C ILE A 87 -9.89 -8.02 23.43
N SER A 88 -10.39 -7.28 24.42
CA SER A 88 -9.56 -6.67 25.46
C SER A 88 -8.69 -7.70 26.19
N ARG A 89 -9.23 -8.90 26.45
CA ARG A 89 -8.46 -10.01 27.00
C ARG A 89 -7.37 -10.50 26.03
N ALA A 90 -7.67 -10.63 24.74
CA ALA A 90 -6.68 -11.02 23.74
C ALA A 90 -5.54 -9.99 23.63
N ILE A 91 -5.86 -8.70 23.67
CA ILE A 91 -4.88 -7.61 23.68
C ILE A 91 -3.98 -7.67 24.92
N GLY A 92 -4.54 -7.96 26.10
CA GLY A 92 -3.75 -8.13 27.33
C GLY A 92 -2.73 -9.28 27.28
N LEU A 93 -2.85 -10.20 26.32
CA LEU A 93 -1.90 -11.29 26.10
C LEU A 93 -0.79 -10.94 25.09
N ILE A 94 -0.86 -9.78 24.44
CA ILE A 94 0.18 -9.31 23.51
C ILE A 94 1.45 -9.04 24.30
N LYS A 95 2.49 -9.83 24.03
CA LYS A 95 3.79 -9.64 24.67
C LYS A 95 4.43 -8.33 24.18
N PRO A 96 5.15 -7.60 25.05
CA PRO A 96 5.99 -6.50 24.61
C PRO A 96 6.99 -7.03 23.56
N ASN A 97 7.05 -6.37 22.41
CA ASN A 97 7.97 -6.77 21.37
C ASN A 97 9.35 -6.19 21.68
N THR A 98 10.40 -7.01 21.63
CA THR A 98 11.79 -6.62 21.91
C THR A 98 12.66 -6.61 20.64
N ALA A 99 12.11 -6.97 19.47
CA ALA A 99 12.86 -7.01 18.22
C ALA A 99 12.19 -6.21 17.11
N ILE A 100 12.99 -5.45 16.36
CA ILE A 100 12.61 -4.89 15.06
C ILE A 100 12.44 -6.08 14.12
N SER A 101 11.25 -6.23 13.56
CA SER A 101 10.91 -7.32 12.63
C SER A 101 10.12 -6.77 11.47
N PHE A 102 10.08 -7.49 10.35
CA PHE A 102 9.28 -7.09 9.19
C PHE A 102 7.79 -6.89 9.55
N ASP A 103 7.28 -7.52 10.61
CA ASP A 103 5.91 -7.28 11.09
C ASP A 103 5.68 -5.80 11.42
N GLY A 104 6.66 -5.12 12.01
CA GLY A 104 6.56 -3.68 12.29
C GLY A 104 6.60 -2.81 11.04
N GLU A 105 7.25 -3.25 9.97
CA GLU A 105 7.18 -2.57 8.67
C GLU A 105 5.83 -2.84 8.00
N TYR A 106 5.37 -4.09 8.02
CA TYR A 106 4.09 -4.48 7.45
C TYR A 106 2.89 -3.79 8.15
N SER A 107 2.97 -3.50 9.46
CA SER A 107 1.92 -2.74 10.14
C SER A 107 1.69 -1.37 9.51
N LYS A 108 2.74 -0.71 9.00
CA LYS A 108 2.66 0.58 8.32
C LYS A 108 1.85 0.47 7.03
N PHE A 109 2.07 -0.58 6.24
CA PHE A 109 1.29 -0.85 5.03
C PHE A 109 -0.19 -1.09 5.34
N VAL A 110 -0.48 -1.89 6.37
CA VAL A 110 -1.86 -2.14 6.80
C VAL A 110 -2.56 -0.84 7.22
N LYS A 111 -1.92 0.00 8.04
CA LYS A 111 -2.50 1.27 8.47
C LYS A 111 -2.74 2.22 7.30
N ALA A 112 -1.74 2.41 6.45
CA ALA A 112 -1.83 3.27 5.28
C ALA A 112 -3.00 2.85 4.37
N ALA A 113 -3.22 1.54 4.21
CA ALA A 113 -4.32 1.00 3.42
C ALA A 113 -5.71 1.30 4.04
N VAL A 114 -5.84 1.23 5.36
CA VAL A 114 -7.08 1.56 6.08
C VAL A 114 -7.35 3.07 6.07
N GLU A 115 -6.33 3.89 6.34
CA GLU A 115 -6.42 5.36 6.27
C GLU A 115 -6.77 5.83 4.85
N PHE A 116 -6.22 5.17 3.83
CA PHE A 116 -6.56 5.44 2.44
C PHE A 116 -8.07 5.22 2.19
N LYS A 117 -8.63 4.10 2.67
CA LYS A 117 -10.07 3.83 2.53
C LYS A 117 -10.92 4.90 3.22
N THR A 118 -10.55 5.37 4.41
CA THR A 118 -11.31 6.43 5.10
C THR A 118 -11.26 7.74 4.33
N ILE A 119 -10.09 8.14 3.80
CA ILE A 119 -9.93 9.34 2.97
C ILE A 119 -10.80 9.27 1.70
N VAL A 120 -10.86 8.10 1.05
CA VAL A 120 -11.67 7.88 -0.17
C VAL A 120 -13.18 7.88 0.13
N GLN A 121 -13.60 7.44 1.32
CA GLN A 121 -15.02 7.36 1.70
C GLN A 121 -15.60 8.68 2.23
N GLU A 122 -14.80 9.55 2.85
CA GLU A 122 -15.27 10.79 3.48
C GLU A 122 -15.30 12.00 2.55
N ARG A 123 -14.63 11.93 1.40
CA ARG A 123 -14.67 12.98 0.37
C ARG A 123 -15.43 12.43 -0.83
N ASP A 124 -16.30 13.22 -1.45
CA ASP A 124 -16.85 12.98 -2.80
C ASP A 124 -15.75 13.00 -3.89
N GLY A 125 -14.55 12.48 -3.60
CA GLY A 125 -13.33 13.26 -3.73
C GLY A 125 -12.12 12.44 -4.15
N TRP A 126 -12.28 11.62 -5.19
CA TRP A 126 -11.17 11.26 -6.06
C TRP A 126 -10.52 12.49 -6.73
N GLY A 127 -11.30 13.57 -6.91
CA GLY A 127 -10.84 14.84 -7.51
C GLY A 127 -9.88 15.68 -6.66
N GLY A 128 -9.49 15.19 -5.47
CA GLY A 128 -8.64 15.94 -4.54
C GLY A 128 -7.52 15.14 -3.87
N ILE A 129 -7.18 13.95 -4.38
CA ILE A 129 -5.98 13.21 -3.98
C ILE A 129 -4.80 13.78 -4.76
N THR A 130 -4.38 15.01 -4.43
CA THR A 130 -3.00 15.44 -4.66
C THR A 130 -2.25 15.19 -3.36
N ASN A 131 -1.06 14.60 -3.47
CA ASN A 131 -0.11 14.21 -2.41
C ASN A 131 -0.53 14.66 -0.99
N PRO A 132 -0.78 13.76 -0.02
CA PRO A 132 -1.42 14.12 1.24
C PRO A 132 -0.72 15.32 1.90
N LYS A 133 -1.38 16.48 1.84
CA LYS A 133 -1.02 17.60 2.71
C LYS A 133 -1.30 17.15 4.13
N THR A 134 -0.28 17.26 4.97
CA THR A 134 -0.37 17.24 6.43
C THR A 134 -1.48 18.17 6.90
N SER A 135 -2.68 17.64 7.11
CA SER A 135 -3.64 18.18 8.06
C SER A 135 -3.48 17.37 9.34
N GLY A 136 -3.06 18.08 10.40
CA GLY A 136 -2.96 17.53 11.74
C GLY A 136 -4.28 16.93 12.21
N ASP A 137 -4.17 16.04 13.20
CA ASP A 137 -5.24 15.37 13.95
C ASP A 137 -5.59 13.93 13.49
N GLY A 138 -4.75 13.32 12.64
CA GLY A 138 -4.81 11.91 12.28
C GLY A 138 -3.43 11.26 12.25
N TRP A 139 -3.35 9.95 12.49
CA TRP A 139 -2.14 9.13 12.54
C TRP A 139 -1.12 9.55 11.46
N GLY A 140 0.09 9.90 11.90
CA GLY A 140 1.08 10.61 11.09
C GLY A 140 1.49 9.85 9.81
N GLY A 141 1.46 10.56 8.68
CA GLY A 141 1.89 10.05 7.39
C GLY A 141 3.37 9.60 7.39
N ILE A 142 3.66 8.56 6.63
CA ILE A 142 4.98 7.91 6.58
C ILE A 142 5.66 8.23 5.24
N THR A 143 6.83 8.84 5.34
CA THR A 143 7.90 8.83 4.31
C THR A 143 8.72 7.54 4.49
N PRO A 144 9.16 6.84 3.42
CA PRO A 144 9.96 5.62 3.56
C PRO A 144 11.28 5.85 4.33
N PRO A 145 11.75 4.88 5.14
CA PRO A 145 12.95 5.03 5.96
C PRO A 145 14.23 4.96 5.10
N LYS A 146 15.08 5.99 5.19
CA LYS A 146 16.52 5.89 4.91
C LYS A 146 17.23 5.68 6.24
N GLU A 147 17.96 4.58 6.42
CA GLU A 147 18.84 4.39 7.57
C GLU A 147 20.28 4.81 7.24
N ALA A 148 20.84 5.73 8.04
CA ALA A 148 22.18 5.66 8.64
C ALA A 148 22.43 6.90 9.53
N GLY A 149 22.86 6.67 10.79
CA GLY A 149 23.66 7.64 11.56
C GLY A 149 22.94 8.55 12.56
N ASP A 150 23.05 8.16 13.85
CA ASP A 150 23.41 8.97 15.02
C ASP A 150 22.72 10.33 15.26
N GLY A 151 21.98 10.41 16.37
CA GLY A 151 21.80 11.66 17.12
C GLY A 151 20.39 12.24 17.14
N TRP A 152 19.87 12.43 18.35
CA TRP A 152 18.67 13.21 18.61
C TRP A 152 18.89 14.69 18.27
N GLY A 153 18.04 15.28 17.43
CA GLY A 153 17.90 16.73 17.33
C GLY A 153 17.48 17.26 15.97
N GLY A 154 16.37 18.01 15.94
CA GLY A 154 16.13 19.08 14.97
C GLY A 154 15.83 18.67 13.53
N ILE A 155 14.54 18.71 13.18
CA ILE A 155 14.06 18.80 11.81
C ILE A 155 14.78 19.96 11.12
N THR A 156 15.73 19.65 10.24
CA THR A 156 16.25 20.58 9.25
C THR A 156 15.56 20.30 7.93
N GLN A 157 14.97 21.34 7.35
CA GLN A 157 14.38 21.30 6.02
C GLN A 157 15.38 20.71 5.02
N PRO A 158 14.93 19.99 3.97
CA PRO A 158 15.81 19.66 2.87
C PRO A 158 16.31 20.99 2.29
N LYS A 159 17.60 21.25 2.48
CA LYS A 159 18.30 22.30 1.75
C LYS A 159 18.08 22.03 0.27
N THR A 160 17.61 23.04 -0.43
CA THR A 160 17.80 23.21 -1.86
C THR A 160 19.29 23.11 -2.17
N SER A 161 19.71 21.98 -2.72
CA SER A 161 20.97 21.84 -3.43
C SER A 161 20.81 20.77 -4.51
N GLY A 162 20.80 21.25 -5.76
CA GLY A 162 21.31 20.61 -6.98
C GLY A 162 20.98 19.14 -7.24
N ASP A 163 20.27 18.92 -8.34
CA ASP A 163 20.38 17.75 -9.21
C ASP A 163 19.77 16.44 -8.68
N GLY A 164 18.48 16.23 -8.97
CA GLY A 164 17.85 14.91 -8.89
C GLY A 164 16.34 14.95 -8.67
N TRP A 165 15.61 14.47 -9.69
CA TRP A 165 14.17 14.16 -9.70
C TRP A 165 13.25 15.39 -9.73
N GLY A 166 13.03 15.88 -10.96
CA GLY A 166 12.15 16.99 -11.28
C GLY A 166 10.72 16.75 -10.79
N GLY A 167 10.32 17.54 -9.79
CA GLY A 167 8.93 17.78 -9.48
C GLY A 167 8.20 18.33 -10.71
N ILE A 168 6.93 17.94 -10.85
CA ILE A 168 6.01 18.43 -11.87
C ILE A 168 5.81 19.94 -11.64
N THR A 169 6.53 20.77 -12.37
CA THR A 169 6.15 22.15 -12.65
C THR A 169 5.67 22.22 -14.08
N ASN A 170 4.44 22.73 -14.25
CA ASN A 170 3.79 22.89 -15.54
C ASN A 170 4.45 24.04 -16.32
N PRO A 171 5.18 23.81 -17.43
CA PRO A 171 5.62 24.91 -18.27
C PRO A 171 4.51 25.18 -19.29
N LYS A 172 4.03 26.42 -19.30
CA LYS A 172 3.27 26.97 -20.41
C LYS A 172 4.18 27.08 -21.66
N THR A 173 3.48 27.00 -22.80
CA THR A 173 3.73 27.57 -24.13
C THR A 173 4.55 26.82 -25.19
N SER A 174 3.85 26.67 -26.34
CA SER A 174 4.24 26.72 -27.75
C SER A 174 5.13 25.64 -28.36
N GLY A 175 4.58 24.91 -29.33
CA GLY A 175 5.31 24.09 -30.30
C GLY A 175 4.57 22.79 -30.61
N ASP A 176 3.87 22.78 -31.75
CA ASP A 176 3.56 21.65 -32.63
C ASP A 176 2.75 20.48 -32.03
N GLY A 177 1.60 20.16 -32.65
CA GLY A 177 0.52 19.30 -32.12
C GLY A 177 0.88 17.88 -31.64
N TRP A 178 2.12 17.41 -31.82
CA TRP A 178 2.62 16.13 -31.32
C TRP A 178 3.12 16.19 -29.87
N GLY A 179 3.49 17.38 -29.38
CA GLY A 179 3.94 17.58 -28.00
C GLY A 179 2.83 17.32 -26.96
N GLU A 180 1.56 17.36 -27.35
CA GLU A 180 0.42 17.01 -26.49
C GLU A 180 0.13 15.51 -26.48
N GLU A 181 0.32 14.82 -27.61
CA GLU A 181 0.10 13.38 -27.74
C GLU A 181 1.13 12.57 -26.94
N LEU A 182 2.41 12.93 -27.01
CA LEU A 182 3.45 12.32 -26.17
C LEU A 182 3.20 12.55 -24.67
N LYS A 183 2.67 13.73 -24.29
CA LYS A 183 2.30 14.02 -22.89
C LYS A 183 1.15 13.15 -22.39
N SER A 184 0.35 12.58 -23.28
CA SER A 184 -0.79 11.73 -22.92
C SER A 184 -0.43 10.24 -22.75
N ILE A 185 0.70 9.79 -23.31
CA ILE A 185 1.21 8.44 -23.04
C ILE A 185 1.92 8.46 -21.68
N GLN A 186 1.49 7.58 -20.78
CA GLN A 186 2.11 7.44 -19.46
C GLN A 186 2.62 6.01 -19.30
N PRO A 187 3.93 5.80 -19.43
CA PRO A 187 4.55 4.52 -19.09
C PRO A 187 4.30 4.18 -17.62
N ARG A 188 4.04 2.90 -17.32
CA ARG A 188 3.57 2.42 -16.01
C ARG A 188 4.57 1.46 -15.37
N MET A 189 4.88 0.33 -16.02
CA MET A 189 5.82 -0.70 -15.54
C MET A 189 6.64 -1.27 -16.71
N PRO A 190 7.84 -1.80 -16.45
CA PRO A 190 8.53 -1.90 -15.16
C PRO A 190 9.34 -0.64 -14.78
N TYR A 191 9.70 -0.51 -13.51
CA TYR A 191 10.73 0.39 -12.98
C TYR A 191 11.24 -0.14 -11.64
N GLY A 192 12.31 0.45 -11.11
CA GLY A 192 13.00 -0.07 -9.93
C GLY A 192 13.85 -1.30 -10.29
N TYR A 193 13.93 -2.28 -9.40
CA TYR A 193 14.67 -3.52 -9.66
C TYR A 193 13.81 -4.53 -10.42
N GLN A 194 14.42 -5.16 -11.42
CA GLN A 194 13.79 -6.16 -12.27
C GLN A 194 14.69 -7.38 -12.43
N VAL A 195 14.15 -8.57 -12.29
CA VAL A 195 14.85 -9.80 -12.69
C VAL A 195 14.68 -10.01 -14.18
N ALA A 196 15.74 -10.45 -14.87
CA ALA A 196 15.65 -10.86 -16.27
C ALA A 196 14.81 -12.14 -16.39
N ASN A 197 13.59 -11.99 -16.91
CA ASN A 197 12.60 -13.01 -17.24
C ASN A 197 11.63 -12.44 -18.29
N LEU A 198 10.49 -13.09 -18.50
CA LEU A 198 9.39 -12.52 -19.27
C LEU A 198 8.72 -11.41 -18.45
N VAL A 199 8.81 -10.16 -18.91
CA VAL A 199 8.29 -8.97 -18.21
C VAL A 199 7.22 -8.29 -19.03
N THR A 200 6.09 -7.96 -18.39
CA THR A 200 5.04 -7.16 -19.01
C THR A 200 5.34 -5.67 -18.87
N PHE A 201 5.67 -5.02 -19.97
CA PHE A 201 5.72 -3.57 -20.08
C PHE A 201 4.29 -3.04 -20.25
N ARG A 202 3.91 -2.04 -19.45
CA ARG A 202 2.54 -1.49 -19.40
C ARG A 202 2.58 0.02 -19.50
N TRP A 203 1.61 0.60 -20.21
CA TRP A 203 1.40 2.05 -20.27
C TRP A 203 -0.08 2.39 -20.32
N THR A 204 -0.42 3.66 -20.20
CA THR A 204 -1.72 4.20 -20.61
C THR A 204 -1.51 5.14 -21.79
N GLY A 205 -2.47 5.22 -22.69
CA GLY A 205 -2.38 6.11 -23.85
C GLY A 205 -3.76 6.48 -24.40
N PRO A 206 -3.80 7.51 -25.25
CA PRO A 206 -5.01 8.00 -25.92
C PRO A 206 -5.57 6.94 -26.89
N LYS A 207 -6.90 6.91 -27.09
CA LYS A 207 -7.59 5.95 -28.00
C LYS A 207 -7.33 6.22 -29.49
N GLU A 208 -6.81 7.41 -29.76
CA GLU A 208 -6.45 7.94 -31.06
C GLU A 208 -5.26 7.16 -31.64
N ILE A 209 -4.28 6.80 -30.79
CA ILE A 209 -3.11 6.02 -31.20
C ILE A 209 -3.54 4.58 -31.50
N LYS A 210 -3.22 4.12 -32.71
CA LYS A 210 -3.59 2.77 -33.19
C LYS A 210 -2.51 1.73 -32.96
N VAL A 211 -1.25 2.15 -33.01
CA VAL A 211 -0.09 1.30 -32.83
C VAL A 211 0.94 2.07 -32.01
N TYR A 212 1.43 1.43 -30.96
CA TYR A 212 2.51 1.92 -30.13
C TYR A 212 3.80 1.20 -30.50
N ARG A 213 4.93 1.90 -30.41
CA ARG A 213 6.28 1.33 -30.40
C ARG A 213 6.87 1.45 -29.02
N LEU A 214 7.30 0.32 -28.46
CA LEU A 214 8.10 0.24 -27.25
C LEU A 214 9.56 0.10 -27.65
N GLU A 215 10.43 0.89 -27.00
CA GLU A 215 11.88 0.79 -27.16
C GLU A 215 12.53 0.61 -25.79
N ILE A 216 13.48 -0.33 -25.70
CA ILE A 216 14.38 -0.50 -24.54
C ILE A 216 15.76 -0.05 -24.97
N LEU A 217 16.43 0.71 -24.11
CA LEU A 217 17.69 1.35 -24.36
C LEU A 217 18.71 1.00 -23.28
N ASN A 218 19.95 0.84 -23.70
CA ASN A 218 21.07 0.66 -22.79
C ASN A 218 21.47 1.99 -22.10
N SER A 219 22.52 1.94 -21.28
CA SER A 219 23.02 3.11 -20.55
C SER A 219 23.57 4.23 -21.44
N GLN A 220 23.88 3.92 -22.70
CA GLN A 220 24.34 4.84 -23.74
C GLN A 220 23.18 5.46 -24.55
N ASN A 221 21.92 5.17 -24.18
CA ASN A 221 20.72 5.52 -24.95
C ASN A 221 20.65 4.87 -26.34
N GLU A 222 21.33 3.75 -26.56
CA GLU A 222 21.19 2.98 -27.79
C GLU A 222 20.01 2.02 -27.66
N VAL A 223 19.14 1.97 -28.67
CA VAL A 223 18.00 1.05 -28.70
C VAL A 223 18.50 -0.39 -28.87
N ILE A 224 18.22 -1.23 -27.87
CA ILE A 224 18.59 -2.66 -27.84
C ILE A 224 17.39 -3.58 -28.07
N HIS A 225 16.17 -3.08 -27.92
CA HIS A 225 14.93 -3.78 -28.26
C HIS A 225 13.90 -2.79 -28.79
N SER A 226 13.14 -3.21 -29.80
CA SER A 226 12.02 -2.44 -30.33
C SER A 226 10.89 -3.36 -30.74
N GLU A 227 9.66 -3.07 -30.30
CA GLU A 227 8.50 -3.88 -30.61
C GLU A 227 7.23 -3.02 -30.69
N THR A 228 6.33 -3.38 -31.62
CA THR A 228 5.07 -2.66 -31.83
C THR A 228 3.87 -3.41 -31.27
N SER A 229 2.88 -2.71 -30.73
CA SER A 229 1.63 -3.31 -30.25
C SER A 229 0.43 -2.40 -30.48
N LYS A 230 -0.74 -3.02 -30.73
CA LYS A 230 -2.05 -2.35 -30.73
C LYS A 230 -2.66 -2.24 -29.32
N LYS A 231 -2.07 -2.92 -28.34
CA LYS A 231 -2.47 -2.90 -26.93
C LYS A 231 -1.58 -1.95 -26.17
N THR A 232 -1.98 -1.58 -24.95
CA THR A 232 -1.15 -0.78 -24.03
C THR A 232 -0.25 -1.64 -23.13
N SER A 233 0.12 -2.82 -23.63
CA SER A 233 1.07 -3.74 -23.02
C SER A 233 1.78 -4.60 -24.05
N ILE A 234 3.03 -4.97 -23.72
CA ILE A 234 3.89 -5.92 -24.44
C ILE A 234 4.61 -6.79 -23.41
N GLU A 235 4.75 -8.08 -23.67
CA GLU A 235 5.63 -8.97 -22.91
C GLU A 235 6.97 -9.07 -23.62
N VAL A 236 8.06 -8.78 -22.91
CA VAL A 236 9.43 -8.86 -23.45
C VAL A 236 10.21 -9.88 -22.65
N ASP A 237 10.85 -10.83 -23.33
CA ASP A 237 11.80 -11.76 -22.70
C ASP A 237 13.15 -11.07 -22.49
N LEU A 238 13.37 -10.56 -21.27
CA LEU A 238 14.62 -9.87 -20.92
C LEU A 238 15.81 -10.82 -20.85
N ILE A 239 15.61 -12.14 -20.78
CA ILE A 239 16.70 -13.12 -20.86
C ILE A 239 17.28 -13.12 -22.28
N ALA A 240 16.42 -13.05 -23.30
CA ALA A 240 16.83 -13.04 -24.70
C ALA A 240 17.61 -11.77 -25.09
N LEU A 241 17.52 -10.70 -24.29
CA LEU A 241 18.26 -9.45 -24.48
C LEU A 241 19.65 -9.46 -23.83
N GLU A 242 20.02 -10.53 -23.11
CA GLU A 242 21.34 -10.71 -22.47
C GLU A 242 21.75 -9.53 -21.56
N LEU A 243 20.79 -8.95 -20.84
CA LEU A 243 21.02 -7.78 -19.98
C LEU A 243 21.87 -8.13 -18.75
N ASN A 244 22.76 -7.22 -18.35
CA ASN A 244 23.70 -7.43 -17.25
C ASN A 244 23.09 -7.07 -15.89
N VAL A 245 23.29 -7.93 -14.89
CA VAL A 245 22.93 -7.64 -13.50
C VAL A 245 23.73 -6.44 -12.97
N GLY A 246 23.04 -5.50 -12.32
CA GLY A 246 23.59 -4.26 -11.79
C GLY A 246 23.56 -3.10 -12.79
N GLU A 247 23.24 -3.35 -14.07
CA GLU A 247 23.12 -2.28 -15.06
C GLU A 247 21.72 -1.66 -15.08
N THR A 248 21.70 -0.35 -15.34
CA THR A 248 20.48 0.42 -15.54
C THR A 248 20.16 0.52 -17.01
N TYR A 249 18.93 0.16 -17.35
CA TYR A 249 18.35 0.31 -18.67
C TYR A 249 17.23 1.34 -18.59
N SER A 250 16.82 1.83 -19.74
CA SER A 250 15.65 2.68 -19.85
C SER A 250 14.72 2.18 -20.92
N TRP A 251 13.46 2.59 -20.85
CA TRP A 251 12.49 2.29 -21.89
C TRP A 251 11.51 3.43 -22.04
N HIS A 252 10.87 3.50 -23.19
CA HIS A 252 9.77 4.40 -23.46
C HIS A 252 8.79 3.76 -24.45
N VAL A 253 7.68 4.46 -24.62
CA VAL A 253 6.66 4.10 -25.61
C VAL A 253 6.19 5.35 -26.32
N MET A 254 5.92 5.22 -27.62
CA MET A 254 5.48 6.31 -28.49
C MET A 254 4.52 5.79 -29.57
N PRO A 255 3.82 6.65 -30.31
CA PRO A 255 3.15 6.24 -31.56
C PRO A 255 4.16 5.66 -32.56
N GLU A 256 3.76 4.63 -33.29
CA GLU A 256 4.64 3.99 -34.29
C GLU A 256 5.09 4.95 -35.41
N ASP A 257 4.24 5.89 -35.78
CA ASP A 257 4.52 6.88 -36.83
C ASP A 257 5.38 8.06 -36.36
N LEU A 258 5.66 8.15 -35.06
CA LEU A 258 6.49 9.21 -34.51
C LEU A 258 7.98 8.86 -34.63
N GLU A 259 8.79 9.83 -35.06
CA GLU A 259 10.25 9.70 -35.04
C GLU A 259 10.78 9.71 -33.60
N SER A 260 11.75 8.85 -33.30
CA SER A 260 12.40 8.78 -32.00
C SER A 260 13.13 10.10 -31.70
N SER A 261 12.91 10.66 -30.51
CA SER A 261 13.51 11.91 -30.05
C SER A 261 14.02 11.77 -28.61
N GLU A 262 15.06 12.54 -28.26
CA GLU A 262 15.59 12.59 -26.89
C GLU A 262 14.59 13.13 -25.87
N ASP A 263 13.60 13.91 -26.33
CA ASP A 263 12.58 14.52 -25.48
C ASP A 263 11.50 13.53 -25.00
N ILE A 264 11.49 12.30 -25.51
CA ILE A 264 10.54 11.27 -25.09
C ILE A 264 10.85 10.87 -23.64
N LYS A 265 9.83 10.91 -22.79
CA LYS A 265 9.94 10.52 -21.38
C LYS A 265 10.34 9.05 -21.25
N LYS A 266 11.53 8.82 -20.69
CA LYS A 266 12.06 7.48 -20.40
C LYS A 266 11.79 7.07 -18.95
N ILE A 267 11.48 5.80 -18.74
CA ILE A 267 11.46 5.15 -17.43
C ILE A 267 12.71 4.29 -17.29
N LYS A 268 13.29 4.27 -16.09
CA LYS A 268 14.49 3.48 -15.79
C LYS A 268 14.15 2.25 -14.96
N PHE A 269 14.87 1.16 -15.21
CA PHE A 269 14.89 -0.03 -14.38
C PHE A 269 16.32 -0.57 -14.29
N MET A 270 16.62 -1.27 -13.21
CA MET A 270 17.92 -1.92 -13.01
C MET A 270 17.74 -3.43 -12.98
N ILE A 271 18.60 -4.15 -13.68
CA ILE A 271 18.57 -5.61 -13.62
C ILE A 271 19.16 -6.08 -12.29
N SER A 272 18.40 -6.90 -11.59
CA SER A 272 18.77 -7.51 -10.32
C SER A 272 18.82 -9.03 -10.44
N SER A 273 19.45 -9.70 -9.47
CA SER A 273 19.54 -11.15 -9.48
C SER A 273 18.27 -11.81 -8.94
N LYS A 274 17.95 -13.02 -9.42
CA LYS A 274 16.88 -13.87 -8.84
C LYS A 274 17.06 -14.09 -7.34
N LYS A 275 18.31 -14.09 -6.86
CA LYS A 275 18.64 -14.27 -5.44
C LYS A 275 18.21 -13.06 -4.62
N ASP A 276 18.39 -11.85 -5.14
CA ASP A 276 18.06 -10.62 -4.42
C ASP A 276 16.55 -10.41 -4.34
N GLU A 277 15.83 -10.67 -5.43
CA GLU A 277 14.36 -10.68 -5.42
C GLU A 277 13.82 -11.71 -4.41
N ALA A 278 14.37 -12.94 -4.44
CA ALA A 278 13.98 -13.97 -3.48
C ALA A 278 14.32 -13.57 -2.03
N ALA A 279 15.44 -12.88 -1.80
CA ALA A 279 15.81 -12.37 -0.48
C ALA A 279 14.83 -11.29 0.01
N ALA A 280 14.43 -10.38 -0.87
CA ALA A 280 13.41 -9.36 -0.62
C ALA A 280 12.07 -10.01 -0.24
N GLN A 281 11.57 -10.94 -1.07
CA GLN A 281 10.33 -11.67 -0.80
C GLN A 281 10.38 -12.43 0.54
N ASN A 282 11.52 -13.04 0.85
CA ASN A 282 11.72 -13.82 2.07
C ASN A 282 11.86 -12.99 3.36
N LYS A 283 12.00 -11.64 3.30
CA LYS A 283 11.98 -10.80 4.51
C LYS A 283 10.69 -11.00 5.30
N SER A 284 9.56 -11.13 4.60
CA SER A 284 8.25 -11.42 5.19
C SER A 284 8.21 -12.78 5.90
N SER A 285 8.78 -13.82 5.29
CA SER A 285 8.64 -15.21 5.74
C SER A 285 9.44 -15.55 7.01
N LYS A 286 10.37 -14.68 7.41
CA LYS A 286 11.18 -14.84 8.63
C LYS A 286 10.46 -14.44 9.92
N THR A 287 9.22 -13.95 9.84
CA THR A 287 8.44 -13.51 11.00
C THR A 287 7.39 -14.53 11.42
N LYS A 288 6.86 -14.38 12.64
CA LYS A 288 5.76 -15.23 13.14
C LYS A 288 4.50 -15.06 12.28
N LEU A 289 4.25 -13.85 11.80
CA LEU A 289 3.12 -13.55 10.93
C LEU A 289 3.35 -14.10 9.52
N GLY A 290 4.57 -14.01 8.99
CA GLY A 290 4.94 -14.53 7.67
C GLY A 290 4.97 -16.05 7.58
N ALA A 291 5.05 -16.75 8.72
CA ALA A 291 4.83 -18.20 8.83
C ALA A 291 3.34 -18.58 8.83
N SER A 292 2.42 -17.63 8.60
CA SER A 292 0.99 -17.92 8.48
C SER A 292 0.70 -18.92 7.35
N SER A 293 -0.26 -19.80 7.59
CA SER A 293 -0.80 -20.71 6.57
C SER A 293 -1.81 -20.05 5.64
N ASP A 294 -2.19 -18.79 5.90
CA ASP A 294 -3.10 -18.02 5.07
C ASP A 294 -2.38 -17.55 3.78
N PRO A 295 -2.76 -18.05 2.60
CA PRO A 295 -2.09 -17.73 1.34
C PRO A 295 -2.26 -16.27 0.94
N VAL A 296 -3.41 -15.66 1.22
CA VAL A 296 -3.69 -14.26 0.87
C VAL A 296 -2.85 -13.33 1.73
N LEU A 297 -2.82 -13.56 3.05
CA LEU A 297 -1.97 -12.80 3.96
C LEU A 297 -0.49 -12.93 3.59
N LYS A 298 -0.06 -14.15 3.25
CA LYS A 298 1.32 -14.39 2.81
C LYS A 298 1.65 -13.60 1.55
N SER A 299 0.78 -13.60 0.54
CA SER A 299 0.96 -12.82 -0.69
C SER A 299 1.02 -11.31 -0.42
N LEU A 300 0.16 -10.77 0.44
CA LEU A 300 0.19 -9.35 0.83
C LEU A 300 1.48 -8.96 1.54
N MET A 301 1.96 -9.79 2.47
CA MET A 301 3.23 -9.54 3.15
C MET A 301 4.42 -9.61 2.19
N GLN A 302 4.39 -10.54 1.23
CA GLN A 302 5.42 -10.64 0.20
C GLN A 302 5.40 -9.44 -0.75
N ALA A 303 4.22 -8.97 -1.15
CA ALA A 303 4.06 -7.76 -1.95
C ALA A 303 4.66 -6.54 -1.25
N ALA A 304 4.32 -6.32 0.03
CA ALA A 304 4.88 -5.23 0.83
C ALA A 304 6.40 -5.34 1.00
N ALA A 305 6.93 -6.55 1.15
CA ALA A 305 8.38 -6.77 1.24
C ALA A 305 9.10 -6.45 -0.08
N LEU A 306 8.53 -6.85 -1.22
CA LEU A 306 9.07 -6.54 -2.55
C LEU A 306 8.99 -5.03 -2.84
N GLU A 307 7.90 -4.38 -2.45
CA GLU A 307 7.70 -2.93 -2.60
C GLU A 307 8.74 -2.13 -1.80
N LEU A 308 9.02 -2.53 -0.56
CA LEU A 308 10.03 -1.89 0.29
C LEU A 308 11.43 -1.98 -0.32
N GLU A 309 11.70 -3.05 -1.05
CA GLU A 309 12.97 -3.30 -1.74
C GLU A 309 12.94 -2.86 -3.21
N GLU A 310 11.95 -2.06 -3.62
CA GLU A 310 11.83 -1.46 -4.95
C GLU A 310 11.69 -2.46 -6.12
N PHE A 311 11.31 -3.71 -5.83
CA PHE A 311 10.88 -4.70 -6.84
C PHE A 311 9.41 -4.50 -7.21
N TYR A 312 9.08 -3.32 -7.75
CA TYR A 312 7.69 -2.88 -7.90
C TYR A 312 6.87 -3.75 -8.85
N ASN A 313 7.47 -4.27 -9.94
CA ASN A 313 6.76 -5.17 -10.84
C ASN A 313 6.42 -6.50 -10.14
N ALA A 314 7.36 -7.09 -9.40
CA ALA A 314 7.10 -8.29 -8.62
C ALA A 314 6.07 -8.04 -7.49
N ALA A 315 6.12 -6.86 -6.85
CA ALA A 315 5.11 -6.47 -5.87
C ALA A 315 3.71 -6.36 -6.49
N LEU A 316 3.60 -5.76 -7.68
CA LEU A 316 2.35 -5.68 -8.46
C LEU A 316 1.79 -7.07 -8.73
N GLU A 317 2.61 -8.00 -9.24
CA GLU A 317 2.21 -9.39 -9.51
C GLU A 317 1.71 -10.11 -8.25
N ARG A 318 2.31 -9.85 -7.08
CA ARG A 318 1.85 -10.42 -5.80
C ARG A 318 0.50 -9.84 -5.35
N TYR A 319 0.27 -8.54 -5.56
CA TYR A 319 -1.04 -7.95 -5.29
C TYR A 319 -2.12 -8.46 -6.25
N GLU A 320 -1.80 -8.57 -7.55
CA GLU A 320 -2.70 -9.15 -8.56
C GLU A 320 -3.06 -10.60 -8.19
N ALA A 321 -2.07 -11.43 -7.83
CA ALA A 321 -2.31 -12.81 -7.39
C ALA A 321 -3.16 -12.90 -6.10
N ALA A 322 -2.95 -12.01 -5.12
CA ALA A 322 -3.77 -11.97 -3.92
C ALA A 322 -5.23 -11.59 -4.23
N LEU A 323 -5.45 -10.71 -5.21
CA LEU A 323 -6.79 -10.30 -5.64
C LEU A 323 -7.48 -11.39 -6.45
N GLU A 324 -6.73 -12.18 -7.23
CA GLU A 324 -7.28 -13.34 -7.93
C GLU A 324 -7.71 -14.46 -6.97
N GLU A 325 -6.90 -14.72 -5.93
CA GLU A 325 -7.17 -15.74 -4.91
C GLU A 325 -8.43 -15.41 -4.08
N ASP A 326 -8.59 -14.16 -3.66
CA ASP A 326 -9.80 -13.71 -2.95
C ASP A 326 -10.27 -12.32 -3.43
N PRO A 327 -11.06 -12.27 -4.53
CA PRO A 327 -11.51 -11.02 -5.12
C PRO A 327 -12.43 -10.19 -4.22
N LYS A 328 -12.97 -10.78 -3.14
CA LYS A 328 -13.88 -10.11 -2.21
C LYS A 328 -13.18 -9.59 -0.95
N ASN A 329 -11.90 -9.89 -0.79
CA ASN A 329 -11.10 -9.48 0.35
C ASN A 329 -10.89 -7.97 0.39
N ASP A 330 -11.48 -7.27 1.37
CA ASP A 330 -11.31 -5.82 1.46
C ASP A 330 -9.86 -5.44 1.80
N MET A 331 -9.13 -6.25 2.58
CA MET A 331 -7.74 -5.96 2.92
C MET A 331 -6.84 -6.00 1.68
N VAL A 332 -7.07 -6.98 0.78
CA VAL A 332 -6.34 -7.05 -0.50
C VAL A 332 -6.62 -5.81 -1.33
N ARG A 333 -7.90 -5.46 -1.54
CA ARG A 333 -8.28 -4.26 -2.29
C ARG A 333 -7.64 -3.00 -1.70
N MET A 334 -7.72 -2.82 -0.39
CA MET A 334 -7.15 -1.65 0.28
C MET A 334 -5.62 -1.55 0.08
N GLN A 335 -4.88 -2.64 0.30
CA GLN A 335 -3.42 -2.61 0.17
C GLN A 335 -2.98 -2.45 -1.28
N TYR A 336 -3.62 -3.16 -2.21
CA TYR A 336 -3.31 -3.04 -3.63
C TYR A 336 -3.64 -1.64 -4.16
N SER A 337 -4.79 -1.07 -3.82
CA SER A 337 -5.13 0.30 -4.20
C SER A 337 -4.18 1.32 -3.59
N ALA A 338 -3.76 1.14 -2.33
CA ALA A 338 -2.78 2.02 -1.71
C ALA A 338 -1.41 1.93 -2.41
N PHE A 339 -0.99 0.74 -2.83
CA PHE A 339 0.20 0.55 -3.67
C PHE A 339 0.09 1.31 -4.99
N LEU A 340 -1.00 1.09 -5.75
CA LEU A 340 -1.25 1.78 -7.01
C LEU A 340 -1.27 3.32 -6.84
N MET A 341 -1.81 3.80 -5.72
CA MET A 341 -1.81 5.23 -5.40
C MET A 341 -0.39 5.77 -5.17
N ARG A 342 0.47 5.03 -4.46
CA ARG A 342 1.90 5.41 -4.29
C ARG A 342 2.65 5.44 -5.61
N LEU A 343 2.22 4.64 -6.59
CA LEU A 343 2.75 4.68 -7.96
C LEU A 343 2.12 5.79 -8.83
N ASN A 344 1.19 6.58 -8.28
CA ASN A 344 0.39 7.59 -8.99
C ASN A 344 -0.51 6.99 -10.10
N TRP A 345 -1.04 5.78 -9.89
CA TRP A 345 -1.99 5.11 -10.78
C TRP A 345 -3.40 5.27 -10.21
N ILE A 346 -3.86 6.53 -10.21
CA ILE A 346 -5.08 6.95 -9.53
C ILE A 346 -6.28 6.15 -10.02
N GLU A 347 -6.53 6.08 -11.34
CA GLU A 347 -7.68 5.37 -11.92
C GLU A 347 -7.67 3.86 -11.59
N ALA A 348 -6.52 3.20 -11.76
CA ALA A 348 -6.36 1.78 -11.42
C ALA A 348 -6.63 1.53 -9.93
N SER A 349 -6.15 2.42 -9.05
CA SER A 349 -6.40 2.37 -7.61
C SER A 349 -7.90 2.42 -7.29
N GLN A 350 -8.68 3.26 -7.99
CA GLN A 350 -10.15 3.34 -7.81
C GLN A 350 -10.83 2.08 -8.29
N ASN A 351 -10.43 1.58 -9.47
CA ASN A 351 -11.02 0.38 -10.04
C ASN A 351 -10.87 -0.81 -9.09
N VAL A 352 -9.66 -1.01 -8.57
CA VAL A 352 -9.40 -2.06 -7.57
C VAL A 352 -10.24 -1.87 -6.31
N MET A 353 -10.33 -0.65 -5.75
CA MET A 353 -11.17 -0.39 -4.56
C MET A 353 -12.64 -0.71 -4.80
N ASN A 354 -13.14 -0.41 -6.01
CA ASN A 354 -14.53 -0.63 -6.40
C ASN A 354 -14.81 -2.06 -6.87
N GLY A 355 -13.81 -2.96 -6.85
CA GLY A 355 -13.93 -4.34 -7.31
C GLY A 355 -14.04 -4.48 -8.83
N LEU A 356 -13.57 -3.49 -9.57
CA LEU A 356 -13.47 -3.49 -11.03
C LEU A 356 -12.11 -4.04 -11.46
N LYS A 357 -12.09 -4.80 -12.56
CA LYS A 357 -10.83 -5.27 -13.16
C LYS A 357 -10.17 -4.16 -13.99
N PHE A 358 -8.84 -4.19 -14.02
CA PHE A 358 -8.00 -3.36 -14.87
C PHE A 358 -7.92 -3.94 -16.28
#